data_AF-A0A7X9ZUG3-F1
#
_entry.id   AF-A0A7X9ZUG3-F1
#
_cell.length_a   1.000
_cell.length_b   1.000
_cell.length_c   1.000
_cell.angle_alpha   90.00
_cell.angle_beta   90.00
_cell.angle_gamma   90.00
#
_symmetry.space_group_name_H-M   'P 1'
#
loop_
_entity.id
_entity.type
_entity.pdbx_description
1 polymer ?
#
loop_
_entity_poly.entity_id
_entity_poly.type
_entity_poly.pdbx_seq_one_letter_code
_entity_poly.pdbx_strand_id
1 'polypeptide(L)'
;MAFDKTARDGISVVSQQMQDSANRTVFETLSPQGEMPIISGDRRRVAGIPLTAAGVRYFETLSSRRPILLDDAGHVLIDQPGHALSPPALTGPNYRPDRLRKTSIALGGIEAGATGYRLNITLFGDSWVDTSNYWLRTALATLRTRYGDGGIGYVDFGSPDFLRPEISKTVSGWTVYDTISSGVPIVGPALYMRSGSVGASLTLTCTDGPIPTSPRLIFEGTDDGVMSYAWNGGAPTSINVQGASMGSVSLGSPPSARNWTLALAVTAGTARIAGVTMSSAADGVTINKVGNNGTRSIDWSAADAAKWIAGIAAIPTDLAVILLGTNDVRDAVSAATYAANLKEIVRRIRLAHPATANLPGPDILLVVPPEVYRTTGRTPMKPYLAAVLASADALDVAVLDLTESLGDPYTRRDWFDTDGVHTQPATAGQIIARRVVKTLTA
;
A
#
# COMPACT_ATOMS: atom_id res chain seq x y z
N MET A 1 30.27 3.84 69.59
CA MET A 1 30.91 5.15 69.36
C MET A 1 30.83 5.45 67.87
N ALA A 2 30.38 6.64 67.50
CA ALA A 2 30.08 7.04 66.12
C ALA A 2 31.08 8.11 65.58
N PHE A 3 31.13 8.22 64.25
CA PHE A 3 31.76 9.24 63.36
C PHE A 3 33.31 9.14 63.17
N ASP A 4 33.97 9.42 62.03
CA ASP A 4 33.69 10.23 60.83
C ASP A 4 34.62 9.87 59.60
N LYS A 5 34.13 10.16 58.38
CA LYS A 5 34.70 10.63 57.07
C LYS A 5 36.01 10.17 56.36
N THR A 6 35.79 9.59 55.16
CA THR A 6 36.19 9.97 53.76
C THR A 6 37.64 10.23 53.28
N ALA A 7 37.90 9.69 52.06
CA ALA A 7 38.65 10.23 50.90
C ALA A 7 40.20 10.14 50.92
N ARG A 8 40.96 9.92 49.83
CA ARG A 8 40.72 9.76 48.37
C ARG A 8 42.02 9.32 47.67
N ASP A 9 41.84 8.63 46.55
CA ASP A 9 42.55 8.66 45.25
C ASP A 9 44.07 8.51 45.10
N GLY A 10 44.41 7.54 44.24
CA GLY A 10 45.63 7.49 43.45
C GLY A 10 45.48 6.57 42.23
N ILE A 11 44.92 7.06 41.12
CA ILE A 11 44.99 6.39 39.80
C ILE A 11 45.30 7.47 38.75
N SER A 12 46.44 7.33 38.06
CA SER A 12 46.85 8.21 36.95
C SER A 12 46.21 7.78 35.64
N VAL A 13 45.61 8.73 34.91
CA VAL A 13 45.12 8.54 33.54
C VAL A 13 46.09 9.23 32.58
N VAL A 14 46.56 8.50 31.57
CA VAL A 14 47.28 9.08 30.42
C VAL A 14 46.26 9.43 29.35
N SER A 15 46.17 10.69 28.96
CA SER A 15 45.33 11.15 27.84
C SER A 15 46.19 11.42 26.60
N GLN A 16 45.73 10.98 25.44
CA GLN A 16 46.30 11.35 24.14
C GLN A 16 45.29 12.24 23.42
N GLN A 17 45.75 13.40 22.95
CA GLN A 17 44.91 14.40 22.31
C GLN A 17 44.93 14.18 20.79
N MET A 18 43.78 13.90 20.17
CA MET A 18 43.62 13.96 18.72
C MET A 18 42.51 14.97 18.38
N GLN A 19 42.77 15.84 17.40
CA GLN A 19 41.83 16.83 16.89
C GLN A 19 41.22 16.32 15.57
N ASP A 20 39.88 16.39 15.43
CA ASP A 20 39.22 16.22 14.14
C ASP A 20 39.09 17.57 13.39
N SER A 21 38.71 17.51 12.12
CA SER A 21 38.59 18.67 11.20
C SER A 21 37.53 19.72 11.60
N ALA A 22 36.76 19.50 12.67
CA ALA A 22 35.83 20.47 13.26
C ALA A 22 36.32 21.03 14.61
N ASN A 23 37.60 20.78 14.97
CA ASN A 23 38.26 21.33 16.16
C ASN A 23 37.59 20.94 17.49
N ARG A 24 36.90 19.79 17.53
CA ARG A 24 36.29 19.25 18.75
C ARG A 24 37.31 18.40 19.49
N THR A 25 37.48 18.65 20.79
CA THR A 25 38.38 17.86 21.64
C THR A 25 37.62 16.63 22.14
N VAL A 26 38.05 15.44 21.73
CA VAL A 26 37.51 14.17 22.23
C VAL A 26 38.55 13.56 23.16
N PHE A 27 38.15 13.21 24.39
CA PHE A 27 38.99 12.45 25.31
C PHE A 27 38.52 10.99 25.28
N GLU A 28 39.37 10.11 24.78
CA GLU A 28 39.18 8.67 24.94
C GLU A 28 39.80 8.25 26.28
N THR A 29 39.03 7.56 27.12
CA THR A 29 39.58 6.91 28.33
C THR A 29 39.35 5.41 28.18
N LEU A 30 40.42 4.66 27.98
CA LEU A 30 40.37 3.20 28.00
C LEU A 30 40.27 2.73 29.46
N SER A 31 39.08 2.29 29.87
CA SER A 31 38.89 1.54 31.12
C SER A 31 38.93 0.04 30.81
N PRO A 32 39.72 -0.78 31.54
CA PRO A 32 39.74 -2.22 31.36
C PRO A 32 38.59 -2.84 32.16
N GLN A 33 37.35 -2.68 31.69
CA GLN A 33 36.17 -3.52 31.99
C GLN A 33 34.93 -2.89 31.35
N GLY A 34 34.61 -3.28 30.11
CA GLY A 34 33.25 -3.41 29.53
C GLY A 34 32.24 -2.26 29.57
N GLU A 35 32.53 -1.11 30.17
CA GLU A 35 31.63 0.03 30.29
C GLU A 35 32.27 1.22 29.58
N MET A 36 31.61 1.72 28.53
CA MET A 36 31.95 3.02 27.93
C MET A 36 31.12 4.11 28.61
N PRO A 37 31.69 4.94 29.51
CA PRO A 37 31.01 6.14 29.94
C PRO A 37 31.20 7.22 28.87
N ILE A 38 30.13 7.62 28.18
CA ILE A 38 30.13 8.84 27.38
C ILE A 38 29.92 10.01 28.34
N ILE A 39 30.95 10.84 28.49
CA ILE A 39 30.89 12.10 29.25
C ILE A 39 30.57 13.22 28.25
N SER A 40 29.41 13.88 28.36
CA SER A 40 29.18 15.15 27.64
C SER A 40 30.01 16.27 28.28
N GLY A 41 30.36 17.29 27.49
CA GLY A 41 31.28 18.38 27.84
C GLY A 41 30.91 19.23 29.07
N ASP A 42 29.81 18.90 29.72
CA ASP A 42 29.17 19.56 30.84
C ASP A 42 29.03 18.62 32.06
N ARG A 43 30.10 17.88 32.40
CA ARG A 43 30.46 17.29 33.72
C ARG A 43 29.31 16.77 34.62
N ARG A 44 28.25 16.16 34.09
CA ARG A 44 27.19 15.52 34.90
C ARG A 44 27.12 14.02 34.60
N ARG A 45 27.21 13.21 35.65
CA ARG A 45 27.15 11.74 35.61
C ARG A 45 25.75 11.28 35.18
N VAL A 46 25.68 10.38 34.19
CA VAL A 46 24.47 9.60 33.87
C VAL A 46 24.59 8.26 34.61
N ALA A 47 23.58 7.89 35.39
CA ALA A 47 23.55 6.62 36.14
C ALA A 47 23.02 5.49 35.24
N GLY A 48 23.71 4.35 35.20
CA GLY A 48 23.28 3.16 34.47
C GLY A 48 22.21 2.36 35.23
N ILE A 49 21.22 1.83 34.50
CA ILE A 49 20.22 0.86 34.99
C ILE A 49 20.50 -0.49 34.30
N PRO A 50 20.34 -1.65 34.96
CA PRO A 50 20.71 -2.95 34.40
C PRO A 50 19.72 -3.46 33.34
N LEU A 51 20.25 -4.28 32.43
CA LEU A 51 19.60 -4.96 31.31
C LEU A 51 18.50 -5.95 31.72
N THR A 52 17.36 -5.93 31.01
CA THR A 52 16.51 -7.12 30.83
C THR A 52 15.97 -7.23 29.39
N ALA A 53 16.27 -8.38 28.76
CA ALA A 53 15.71 -9.02 27.58
C ALA A 53 14.86 -8.17 26.60
N ALA A 54 15.53 -7.67 25.54
CA ALA A 54 15.07 -7.47 24.15
C ALA A 54 15.74 -6.21 23.56
N GLY A 55 17.03 -6.28 23.24
CA GLY A 55 17.75 -5.50 22.20
C GLY A 55 17.57 -3.98 22.06
N VAL A 56 16.82 -3.28 22.91
CA VAL A 56 16.47 -1.86 22.73
C VAL A 56 17.03 -1.07 23.91
N ARG A 57 17.96 -0.16 23.63
CA ARG A 57 18.48 0.78 24.64
C ARG A 57 17.63 2.05 24.62
N TYR A 58 17.06 2.39 25.77
CA TYR A 58 16.43 3.68 26.00
C TYR A 58 17.47 4.66 26.58
N PHE A 59 17.58 5.84 25.98
CA PHE A 59 18.33 6.95 26.55
C PHE A 59 17.41 8.16 26.72
N GLU A 60 17.28 8.66 27.95
CA GLU A 60 16.72 9.98 28.21
C GLU A 60 17.87 10.99 28.35
N THR A 61 17.95 11.96 27.46
CA THR A 61 18.75 13.16 27.72
C THR A 61 17.89 14.14 28.52
N LEU A 62 18.39 14.57 29.69
CA LEU A 62 17.70 15.45 30.63
C LEU A 62 17.36 16.86 30.09
N SER A 63 17.57 17.14 28.81
CA SER A 63 17.29 18.43 28.17
C SER A 63 16.31 18.40 27.00
N SER A 64 15.90 17.23 26.48
CA SER A 64 15.06 17.21 25.26
C SER A 64 13.83 16.28 25.26
N ARG A 65 13.64 15.40 26.24
CA ARG A 65 12.50 14.45 26.30
C ARG A 65 12.21 13.73 24.95
N ARG A 66 13.24 13.35 24.18
CA ARG A 66 13.04 12.60 22.92
C ARG A 66 13.75 11.24 22.99
N PRO A 67 13.03 10.14 22.71
CA PRO A 67 13.66 8.84 22.54
C PRO A 67 14.43 8.81 21.20
N ILE A 68 15.66 8.30 21.23
CA ILE A 68 16.47 7.99 20.06
C ILE A 68 16.59 6.46 19.99
N LEU A 69 16.27 5.87 18.85
CA LEU A 69 16.45 4.44 18.59
C LEU A 69 17.84 4.23 17.99
N LEU A 70 18.58 3.26 18.53
CA LEU A 70 19.87 2.83 18.00
C LEU A 70 19.79 1.36 17.57
N ASP A 71 20.56 0.97 16.56
CA ASP A 71 20.78 -0.45 16.22
C ASP A 71 21.88 -1.08 17.08
N ASP A 72 22.08 -2.39 16.90
CA ASP A 72 23.10 -3.18 17.60
C ASP A 72 24.55 -2.78 17.27
N ALA A 73 24.75 -1.99 16.20
CA ALA A 73 26.03 -1.43 15.80
C ALA A 73 26.23 0.02 16.31
N GLY A 74 25.24 0.60 17.01
CA GLY A 74 25.30 1.95 17.55
C GLY A 74 24.90 3.05 16.57
N HIS A 75 24.33 2.72 15.41
CA HIS A 75 23.83 3.70 14.46
C HIS A 75 22.47 4.26 14.90
N VAL A 76 22.25 5.54 14.62
CA VAL A 76 20.99 6.24 14.88
C VAL A 76 19.92 5.83 13.86
N LEU A 77 18.83 5.20 14.32
CA LEU A 77 17.72 4.73 13.50
C LEU A 77 16.62 5.80 13.28
N ILE A 78 16.65 6.90 14.03
CA ILE A 78 15.81 8.09 13.81
C ILE A 78 16.67 9.34 14.03
N ASP A 79 16.96 10.07 12.96
CA ASP A 79 17.69 11.34 12.98
C ASP A 79 16.74 12.55 12.99
N GLN A 80 17.27 13.66 13.51
CA GLN A 80 16.62 14.91 13.87
C GLN A 80 15.93 15.64 12.70
N PRO A 81 14.89 16.45 12.97
CA PRO A 81 14.38 17.41 12.01
C PRO A 81 15.39 18.55 11.85
N GLY A 82 16.03 18.67 10.68
CA GLY A 82 16.83 19.85 10.34
C GLY A 82 17.90 19.66 9.27
N HIS A 83 18.40 18.44 9.05
CA HIS A 83 19.25 18.14 7.92
C HIS A 83 18.49 17.24 6.95
N ALA A 84 17.95 17.84 5.89
CA ALA A 84 17.51 17.05 4.75
C ALA A 84 18.75 16.40 4.15
N LEU A 85 18.99 15.12 4.45
CA LEU A 85 19.75 14.28 3.53
C LEU A 85 19.12 14.52 2.16
N SER A 86 19.93 14.93 1.19
CA SER A 86 19.43 15.08 -0.17
C SER A 86 18.81 13.74 -0.56
N PRO A 87 17.58 13.72 -1.09
CA PRO A 87 16.92 12.47 -1.44
C PRO A 87 17.84 11.67 -2.35
N PRO A 88 17.90 10.34 -2.19
CA PRO A 88 18.81 9.51 -2.95
C PRO A 88 18.55 9.70 -4.45
N ALA A 89 19.63 9.79 -5.23
CA ALA A 89 19.52 9.94 -6.68
C ALA A 89 19.02 8.62 -7.31
N LEU A 90 18.11 8.73 -8.27
CA LEU A 90 17.64 7.59 -9.06
C LEU A 90 18.68 7.17 -10.10
N THR A 91 18.77 5.86 -10.36
CA THR A 91 19.49 5.31 -11.52
C THR A 91 18.47 4.81 -12.55
N GLY A 92 17.82 5.73 -13.26
CA GLY A 92 16.68 5.45 -14.16
C GLY A 92 15.33 5.64 -13.48
N PRO A 93 14.22 5.11 -14.01
CA PRO A 93 12.89 5.36 -13.46
C PRO A 93 12.59 4.58 -12.16
N ASN A 94 13.49 3.71 -11.72
CA ASN A 94 13.24 2.80 -10.61
C ASN A 94 14.19 3.09 -9.44
N TYR A 95 13.64 3.15 -8.23
CA TYR A 95 14.39 3.12 -6.98
C TYR A 95 14.19 1.78 -6.31
N ARG A 96 15.28 1.15 -5.90
CA ARG A 96 15.28 -0.10 -5.13
C ARG A 96 14.36 -1.19 -5.70
N PRO A 97 14.43 -1.52 -7.01
CA PRO A 97 13.62 -2.60 -7.59
C PRO A 97 13.92 -3.96 -6.93
N ASP A 98 15.10 -4.12 -6.32
CA ASP A 98 15.50 -5.28 -5.50
C ASP A 98 14.61 -5.55 -4.28
N ARG A 99 13.73 -4.61 -3.93
CA ARG A 99 12.74 -4.76 -2.84
C ARG A 99 11.50 -5.55 -3.28
N LEU A 100 11.32 -5.77 -4.58
CA LEU A 100 10.23 -6.59 -5.15
C LEU A 100 10.58 -8.09 -5.12
N ARG A 101 11.07 -8.59 -3.99
CA ARG A 101 11.66 -9.94 -3.88
C ARG A 101 10.64 -11.04 -4.03
N LYS A 102 9.49 -10.90 -3.35
CA LYS A 102 8.39 -11.88 -3.43
C LYS A 102 7.83 -11.93 -4.85
N THR A 103 7.76 -10.77 -5.49
CA THR A 103 7.38 -10.59 -6.89
C THR A 103 8.34 -11.33 -7.81
N SER A 104 9.65 -11.10 -7.69
CA SER A 104 10.67 -11.80 -8.50
C SER A 104 10.64 -13.31 -8.30
N ILE A 105 10.46 -13.80 -7.06
CA ILE A 105 10.33 -15.23 -6.76
C ILE A 105 9.09 -15.83 -7.45
N ALA A 106 7.94 -15.17 -7.32
CA ALA A 106 6.69 -15.64 -7.90
C ALA A 106 6.76 -15.70 -9.43
N LEU A 107 7.22 -14.62 -10.07
CA LEU A 107 7.33 -14.53 -11.52
C LEU A 107 8.40 -15.49 -12.07
N GLY A 108 9.55 -15.59 -11.41
CA GLY A 108 10.60 -16.53 -11.81
C GLY A 108 10.17 -17.99 -11.71
N GLY A 109 9.38 -18.35 -10.68
CA GLY A 109 8.79 -19.68 -10.56
C GLY A 109 7.79 -19.99 -11.67
N ILE A 110 6.94 -19.02 -12.02
CA ILE A 110 6.00 -19.13 -13.16
C ILE A 110 6.76 -19.32 -14.47
N GLU A 111 7.77 -18.50 -14.75
CA GLU A 111 8.57 -18.59 -15.99
C GLU A 111 9.35 -19.90 -16.08
N ALA A 112 9.80 -20.45 -14.95
CA ALA A 112 10.44 -21.75 -14.88
C ALA A 112 9.45 -22.93 -15.07
N GLY A 113 8.15 -22.67 -15.18
CA GLY A 113 7.11 -23.70 -15.27
C GLY A 113 6.91 -24.48 -13.98
N ALA A 114 7.34 -23.94 -12.83
CA ALA A 114 7.15 -24.57 -11.54
C ALA A 114 5.68 -24.42 -11.09
N THR A 115 5.11 -25.50 -10.55
CA THR A 115 3.71 -25.52 -10.12
C THR A 115 3.49 -24.78 -8.80
N GLY A 116 2.35 -24.12 -8.66
CA GLY A 116 1.94 -23.49 -7.39
C GLY A 116 2.52 -22.10 -7.17
N TYR A 117 3.22 -21.53 -8.15
CA TYR A 117 3.63 -20.14 -8.14
C TYR A 117 2.52 -19.25 -8.71
N ARG A 118 2.14 -18.24 -7.93
CA ARG A 118 1.13 -17.24 -8.29
C ARG A 118 1.54 -15.89 -7.74
N LEU A 119 1.05 -14.84 -8.38
CA LEU A 119 1.26 -13.49 -7.92
C LEU A 119 -0.07 -12.74 -7.88
N ASN A 120 -0.52 -12.38 -6.68
CA ASN A 120 -1.67 -11.50 -6.47
C ASN A 120 -1.20 -10.04 -6.40
N ILE A 121 -1.52 -9.25 -7.42
CA ILE A 121 -1.18 -7.83 -7.51
C ILE A 121 -2.41 -7.01 -7.15
N THR A 122 -2.33 -6.23 -6.07
CA THR A 122 -3.39 -5.31 -5.67
C THR A 122 -3.00 -3.89 -6.01
N LEU A 123 -3.77 -3.27 -6.91
CA LEU A 123 -3.54 -1.92 -7.41
C LEU A 123 -4.41 -0.96 -6.60
N PHE A 124 -3.78 -0.08 -5.83
CA PHE A 124 -4.42 1.00 -5.08
C PHE A 124 -4.23 2.31 -5.82
N GLY A 125 -5.28 3.11 -5.94
CA GLY A 125 -5.11 4.43 -6.55
C GLY A 125 -6.36 5.24 -6.76
N ASP A 126 -6.18 6.37 -7.42
CA ASP A 126 -7.26 7.29 -7.76
C ASP A 126 -7.92 6.89 -9.10
N SER A 127 -8.35 7.88 -9.89
CA SER A 127 -8.93 7.70 -11.21
C SER A 127 -8.03 6.92 -12.17
N TRP A 128 -6.71 7.01 -12.00
CA TRP A 128 -5.74 6.28 -12.81
C TRP A 128 -5.77 4.78 -12.59
N VAL A 129 -6.29 4.31 -11.45
CA VAL A 129 -6.49 2.89 -11.13
C VAL A 129 -7.95 2.49 -11.26
N ASP A 130 -8.88 3.38 -10.89
CA ASP A 130 -10.31 3.12 -10.96
C ASP A 130 -10.80 2.88 -12.39
N THR A 131 -10.28 3.68 -13.34
CA THR A 131 -10.59 3.54 -14.77
C THR A 131 -9.53 2.69 -15.46
N SER A 132 -9.88 1.45 -15.77
CA SER A 132 -8.97 0.44 -16.31
C SER A 132 -8.44 0.77 -17.71
N ASN A 133 -9.17 1.57 -18.49
CA ASN A 133 -8.84 1.82 -19.88
C ASN A 133 -7.59 2.70 -20.06
N TYR A 134 -7.23 3.53 -19.07
CA TYR A 134 -6.13 4.48 -19.23
C TYR A 134 -4.78 3.82 -19.47
N TRP A 135 -4.47 2.74 -18.76
CA TRP A 135 -3.22 1.99 -18.93
C TRP A 135 -3.32 0.55 -18.40
N LEU A 136 -4.19 0.31 -17.41
CA LEU A 136 -4.28 -0.98 -16.73
C LEU A 136 -4.57 -2.11 -17.72
N ARG A 137 -5.61 -2.00 -18.57
CA ARG A 137 -5.97 -3.07 -19.51
C ARG A 137 -4.77 -3.55 -20.34
N THR A 138 -3.95 -2.62 -20.85
CA THR A 138 -2.72 -2.93 -21.59
C THR A 138 -1.68 -3.63 -20.69
N ALA A 139 -1.41 -3.09 -19.50
CA ALA A 139 -0.45 -3.69 -18.57
C ALA A 139 -0.87 -5.10 -18.16
N LEU A 140 -2.14 -5.29 -17.84
CA LEU A 140 -2.70 -6.55 -17.39
C LEU A 140 -2.74 -7.60 -18.50
N ALA A 141 -3.12 -7.22 -19.72
CA ALA A 141 -3.05 -8.11 -20.87
C ALA A 141 -1.61 -8.59 -21.10
N THR A 142 -0.62 -7.69 -20.97
CA THR A 142 0.80 -8.04 -21.08
C THR A 142 1.23 -9.02 -20.01
N LEU A 143 0.89 -8.78 -18.74
CA LEU A 143 1.26 -9.66 -17.63
C LEU A 143 0.58 -11.03 -17.75
N ARG A 144 -0.72 -11.09 -18.06
CA ARG A 144 -1.45 -12.35 -18.23
C ARG A 144 -0.96 -13.16 -19.43
N THR A 145 -0.59 -12.49 -20.52
CA THR A 145 -0.01 -13.17 -21.70
C THR A 145 1.34 -13.80 -21.36
N ARG A 146 2.18 -13.11 -20.58
CA ARG A 146 3.52 -13.60 -20.22
C ARG A 146 3.51 -14.65 -19.12
N TYR A 147 2.68 -14.47 -18.10
CA TYR A 147 2.74 -15.25 -16.86
C TYR A 147 1.50 -16.13 -16.64
N GLY A 148 0.55 -16.14 -17.56
CA GLY A 148 -0.72 -16.85 -17.39
C GLY A 148 -1.76 -16.04 -16.61
N ASP A 149 -3.03 -16.39 -16.82
CA ASP A 149 -4.16 -15.77 -16.16
C ASP A 149 -4.52 -16.52 -14.87
N GLY A 150 -4.01 -16.04 -13.74
CA GLY A 150 -4.19 -16.64 -12.42
C GLY A 150 -5.58 -16.43 -11.80
N GLY A 151 -6.47 -15.67 -12.45
CA GLY A 151 -7.87 -15.57 -12.03
C GLY A 151 -8.47 -14.17 -11.99
N ILE A 152 -9.71 -14.11 -11.52
CA ILE A 152 -10.56 -12.91 -11.60
C ILE A 152 -10.05 -11.78 -10.70
N GLY A 153 -9.67 -12.10 -9.46
CA GLY A 153 -9.27 -11.14 -8.44
C GLY A 153 -10.46 -10.52 -7.70
N TYR A 154 -10.22 -9.36 -7.09
CA TYR A 154 -11.25 -8.53 -6.48
C TYR A 154 -12.02 -7.74 -7.52
N VAL A 155 -13.34 -7.89 -7.49
CA VAL A 155 -14.31 -7.12 -8.28
C VAL A 155 -15.08 -6.22 -7.32
N ASP A 156 -14.82 -4.92 -7.40
CA ASP A 156 -15.51 -3.92 -6.60
C ASP A 156 -16.94 -3.68 -7.14
N PHE A 157 -17.87 -3.34 -6.24
CA PHE A 157 -19.25 -3.09 -6.64
C PHE A 157 -19.59 -1.62 -6.84
N GLY A 158 -18.78 -0.68 -6.34
CA GLY A 158 -19.06 0.76 -6.47
C GLY A 158 -18.72 1.33 -7.84
N SER A 159 -17.51 1.07 -8.32
CA SER A 159 -16.95 1.59 -9.57
C SER A 159 -17.76 1.15 -10.78
N PRO A 160 -18.01 2.02 -11.77
CA PRO A 160 -18.68 1.63 -13.00
C PRO A 160 -17.79 0.78 -13.94
N ASP A 161 -16.48 0.71 -13.70
CA ASP A 161 -15.52 0.09 -14.60
C ASP A 161 -14.89 -1.18 -14.03
N PHE A 162 -14.63 -2.14 -14.92
CA PHE A 162 -14.02 -3.42 -14.59
C PHE A 162 -12.71 -3.63 -15.36
N LEU A 163 -11.76 -4.29 -14.71
CA LEU A 163 -10.49 -4.70 -15.35
C LEU A 163 -10.70 -5.70 -16.49
N ARG A 164 -11.77 -6.49 -16.42
CA ARG A 164 -12.06 -7.56 -17.37
C ARG A 164 -13.25 -7.17 -18.25
N PRO A 165 -13.08 -7.09 -19.57
CA PRO A 165 -14.20 -6.79 -20.47
C PRO A 165 -15.24 -7.91 -20.51
N GLU A 166 -14.87 -9.14 -20.11
CA GLU A 166 -15.78 -10.28 -20.04
C GLU A 166 -16.69 -10.24 -18.82
N ILE A 167 -16.41 -9.36 -17.84
CA ILE A 167 -17.20 -9.21 -16.63
C ILE A 167 -18.05 -7.94 -16.73
N SER A 168 -19.34 -8.10 -16.45
CA SER A 168 -20.30 -7.00 -16.35
C SER A 168 -21.18 -7.17 -15.12
N LYS A 169 -21.87 -6.09 -14.74
CA LYS A 169 -22.88 -6.14 -13.67
C LYS A 169 -24.19 -5.52 -14.09
N THR A 170 -25.28 -6.09 -13.59
CA THR A 170 -26.60 -5.46 -13.56
C THR A 170 -26.97 -5.22 -12.10
N VAL A 171 -27.50 -4.04 -11.79
CA VAL A 171 -27.77 -3.62 -10.42
C VAL A 171 -29.13 -2.95 -10.34
N SER A 172 -29.92 -3.28 -9.32
CA SER A 172 -31.20 -2.65 -9.02
C SER A 172 -31.38 -2.46 -7.51
N GLY A 173 -31.93 -1.33 -7.08
CA GLY A 173 -32.23 -1.05 -5.67
C GLY A 173 -31.02 -0.81 -4.76
N TRP A 174 -29.82 -0.61 -5.32
CA TRP A 174 -28.61 -0.31 -4.56
C TRP A 174 -28.15 1.14 -4.73
N THR A 175 -27.85 1.80 -3.62
CA THR A 175 -27.18 3.11 -3.59
C THR A 175 -25.67 2.92 -3.50
N VAL A 176 -24.91 3.63 -4.33
CA VAL A 176 -23.45 3.69 -4.23
C VAL A 176 -23.05 4.70 -3.16
N TYR A 177 -22.18 4.27 -2.26
CA TYR A 177 -21.49 5.08 -1.29
C TYR A 177 -20.04 5.23 -1.75
N ASP A 178 -19.63 6.47 -1.94
CA ASP A 178 -18.28 6.87 -2.36
C ASP A 178 -17.69 7.88 -1.38
N THR A 179 -16.45 7.66 -0.94
CA THR A 179 -15.78 8.53 0.05
C THR A 179 -15.74 10.00 -0.36
N ILE A 180 -15.74 10.29 -1.67
CA ILE A 180 -15.68 11.67 -2.18
C ILE A 180 -17.04 12.36 -2.13
N SER A 181 -18.11 11.66 -2.49
CA SER A 181 -19.43 12.29 -2.71
C SER A 181 -20.43 12.09 -1.57
N SER A 182 -20.22 11.10 -0.69
CA SER A 182 -21.21 10.74 0.33
C SER A 182 -21.10 11.50 1.65
N GLY A 183 -19.96 12.14 1.94
CA GLY A 183 -19.71 12.81 3.23
C GLY A 183 -19.71 11.89 4.45
N VAL A 184 -19.79 10.57 4.25
CA VAL A 184 -19.74 9.53 5.29
C VAL A 184 -18.42 8.75 5.13
N PRO A 185 -17.70 8.43 6.21
CA PRO A 185 -16.50 7.60 6.13
C PRO A 185 -16.84 6.23 5.56
N ILE A 186 -16.43 5.97 4.33
CA ILE A 186 -16.64 4.68 3.65
C ILE A 186 -15.37 3.86 3.74
N VAL A 187 -15.57 2.58 3.98
CA VAL A 187 -14.53 1.68 4.50
C VAL A 187 -14.39 0.41 3.67
N GLY A 188 -15.06 0.35 2.52
CA GLY A 188 -14.83 -0.72 1.56
C GLY A 188 -13.36 -0.68 1.08
N PRO A 189 -12.79 -1.81 0.63
CA PRO A 189 -11.41 -1.86 0.17
C PRO A 189 -11.01 -0.74 -0.78
N ALA A 190 -11.86 -0.48 -1.79
CA ALA A 190 -11.68 0.57 -2.79
C ALA A 190 -12.33 1.91 -2.38
N LEU A 191 -12.58 2.16 -1.09
CA LEU A 191 -13.33 3.33 -0.59
C LEU A 191 -14.72 3.52 -1.25
N TYR A 192 -15.25 2.41 -1.75
CA TYR A 192 -16.55 2.26 -2.39
C TYR A 192 -17.37 1.21 -1.65
N MET A 193 -18.68 1.39 -1.63
CA MET A 193 -19.63 0.42 -1.11
C MET A 193 -20.99 0.58 -1.78
N ARG A 194 -21.84 -0.44 -1.70
CA ARG A 194 -23.26 -0.33 -2.01
C ARG A 194 -24.09 -0.63 -0.78
N SER A 195 -25.10 0.19 -0.50
CA SER A 195 -26.12 -0.12 0.50
C SER A 195 -27.46 -0.37 -0.20
N GLY A 196 -28.20 -1.37 0.27
CA GLY A 196 -29.51 -1.71 -0.27
C GLY A 196 -30.35 -2.41 0.80
N SER A 197 -31.67 -2.32 0.66
CA SER A 197 -32.63 -3.01 1.51
C SER A 197 -33.30 -4.14 0.74
N VAL A 198 -34.23 -4.86 1.38
CA VAL A 198 -34.98 -5.98 0.78
C VAL A 198 -35.43 -5.67 -0.65
N GLY A 199 -35.13 -6.57 -1.58
CA GLY A 199 -35.43 -6.42 -3.01
C GLY A 199 -34.28 -5.83 -3.84
N ALA A 200 -33.26 -5.24 -3.22
CA ALA A 200 -32.03 -4.85 -3.91
C ALA A 200 -31.33 -6.09 -4.48
N SER A 201 -30.92 -6.02 -5.75
CA SER A 201 -30.31 -7.14 -6.48
C SER A 201 -29.11 -6.71 -7.31
N LEU A 202 -28.11 -7.59 -7.38
CA LEU A 202 -26.91 -7.40 -8.19
C LEU A 202 -26.57 -8.73 -8.87
N THR A 203 -26.39 -8.71 -10.18
CA THR A 203 -25.91 -9.88 -10.94
C THR A 203 -24.59 -9.56 -11.59
N LEU A 204 -23.54 -10.29 -11.25
CA LEU A 204 -22.31 -10.33 -12.03
C LEU A 204 -22.46 -11.37 -13.12
N THR A 205 -22.01 -11.04 -14.33
CA THR A 205 -21.97 -11.96 -15.46
C THR A 205 -20.55 -12.01 -16.00
N CYS A 206 -20.04 -13.22 -16.20
CA CYS A 206 -18.81 -13.48 -16.93
C CYS A 206 -19.13 -14.28 -18.19
N THR A 207 -18.80 -13.73 -19.36
CA THR A 207 -19.11 -14.34 -20.66
C THR A 207 -18.10 -15.41 -21.08
N ASP A 208 -16.81 -15.18 -20.80
CA ASP A 208 -15.72 -16.14 -21.05
C ASP A 208 -14.46 -15.78 -20.24
N GLY A 209 -14.45 -16.08 -18.94
CA GLY A 209 -13.33 -15.76 -18.04
C GLY A 209 -12.77 -16.96 -17.28
N PRO A 210 -11.85 -16.72 -16.33
CA PRO A 210 -11.34 -17.78 -15.47
C PRO A 210 -12.47 -18.47 -14.70
N ILE A 211 -12.33 -19.78 -14.50
CA ILE A 211 -13.23 -20.55 -13.64
C ILE A 211 -13.04 -20.04 -12.19
N PRO A 212 -14.11 -19.56 -11.53
CA PRO A 212 -14.01 -18.97 -10.21
C PRO A 212 -13.77 -20.06 -9.17
N THR A 213 -12.87 -19.78 -8.24
CA THR A 213 -12.60 -20.63 -7.07
C THR A 213 -12.56 -19.77 -5.81
N SER A 214 -13.01 -20.35 -4.70
CA SER A 214 -13.05 -19.71 -3.38
C SER A 214 -13.65 -18.30 -3.37
N PRO A 215 -14.81 -18.05 -4.02
CA PRO A 215 -15.39 -16.72 -4.06
C PRO A 215 -15.80 -16.27 -2.65
N ARG A 216 -15.48 -15.02 -2.29
CA ARG A 216 -15.89 -14.41 -1.00
C ARG A 216 -16.51 -13.05 -1.21
N LEU A 217 -17.71 -12.85 -0.71
CA LEU A 217 -18.35 -11.54 -0.64
C LEU A 217 -17.72 -10.76 0.51
N ILE A 218 -17.30 -9.52 0.24
CA ILE A 218 -16.81 -8.56 1.23
C ILE A 218 -17.93 -7.57 1.53
N PHE A 219 -18.23 -7.36 2.81
CA PHE A 219 -19.35 -6.53 3.29
C PHE A 219 -18.98 -5.76 4.55
N GLU A 220 -19.66 -4.64 4.79
CA GLU A 220 -19.74 -4.03 6.11
C GLU A 220 -20.96 -4.61 6.83
N GLY A 221 -20.76 -5.16 8.02
CA GLY A 221 -21.85 -5.68 8.83
C GLY A 221 -22.91 -4.62 9.13
N THR A 222 -24.16 -5.03 9.16
CA THR A 222 -25.30 -4.24 9.65
C THR A 222 -26.03 -4.96 10.78
N ASP A 223 -27.00 -4.32 11.43
CA ASP A 223 -27.70 -4.95 12.56
C ASP A 223 -28.63 -6.09 12.12
N ASP A 224 -29.18 -6.02 10.89
CA ASP A 224 -30.29 -6.88 10.44
C ASP A 224 -30.08 -7.50 9.05
N GLY A 225 -28.95 -7.26 8.39
CA GLY A 225 -28.72 -7.63 7.00
C GLY A 225 -28.65 -9.13 6.73
N VAL A 226 -29.57 -9.62 5.89
CA VAL A 226 -29.52 -10.99 5.34
C VAL A 226 -29.61 -10.92 3.83
N MET A 227 -28.76 -11.68 3.15
CA MET A 227 -28.74 -11.77 1.70
C MET A 227 -28.91 -13.22 1.24
N SER A 228 -29.07 -13.38 -0.07
CA SER A 228 -28.91 -14.66 -0.75
C SER A 228 -27.98 -14.51 -1.95
N TYR A 229 -27.39 -15.62 -2.36
CA TYR A 229 -26.65 -15.72 -3.61
C TYR A 229 -27.10 -16.94 -4.44
N ALA A 230 -26.97 -16.86 -5.76
CA ALA A 230 -27.21 -17.98 -6.66
C ALA A 230 -26.23 -17.94 -7.84
N TRP A 231 -25.77 -19.12 -8.26
CA TRP A 231 -24.94 -19.29 -9.45
C TRP A 231 -25.78 -19.75 -10.62
N ASN A 232 -25.58 -19.18 -11.81
CA ASN A 232 -26.15 -19.65 -13.07
C ASN A 232 -27.69 -19.85 -13.04
N GLY A 233 -28.42 -19.00 -12.31
CA GLY A 233 -29.88 -19.12 -12.15
C GLY A 233 -30.34 -20.30 -11.28
N GLY A 234 -29.43 -20.93 -10.53
CA GLY A 234 -29.75 -21.99 -9.58
C GLY A 234 -30.50 -21.52 -8.33
N ALA A 235 -30.73 -22.45 -7.39
CA ALA A 235 -31.45 -22.17 -6.15
C ALA A 235 -30.67 -21.16 -5.26
N PRO A 236 -31.33 -20.12 -4.72
CA PRO A 236 -30.70 -19.18 -3.81
C PRO A 236 -30.23 -19.83 -2.51
N THR A 237 -29.02 -19.48 -2.07
CA THR A 237 -28.46 -19.85 -0.76
C THR A 237 -28.40 -18.61 0.12
N SER A 238 -28.93 -18.70 1.34
CA SER A 238 -28.93 -17.59 2.30
C SER A 238 -27.56 -17.38 2.94
N ILE A 239 -27.19 -16.11 3.15
CA ILE A 239 -25.97 -15.68 3.84
C ILE A 239 -26.30 -14.58 4.84
N ASN A 240 -25.68 -14.66 6.02
CA ASN A 240 -25.76 -13.62 7.03
C ASN A 240 -24.70 -12.54 6.74
N VAL A 241 -25.10 -11.27 6.68
CA VAL A 241 -24.20 -10.12 6.51
C VAL A 241 -24.34 -9.12 7.67
N GLN A 242 -24.74 -9.62 8.84
CA GLN A 242 -24.82 -8.83 10.07
C GLN A 242 -23.44 -8.62 10.73
N GLY A 243 -23.32 -7.57 11.55
CA GLY A 243 -22.14 -7.28 12.37
C GLY A 243 -21.84 -5.80 12.49
N ALA A 244 -20.74 -5.44 13.16
CA ALA A 244 -20.33 -4.04 13.38
C ALA A 244 -19.07 -3.62 12.58
N SER A 245 -18.45 -4.54 11.85
CA SER A 245 -17.17 -4.32 11.16
C SER A 245 -17.21 -4.83 9.72
N MET A 246 -16.14 -4.58 8.97
CA MET A 246 -15.91 -5.24 7.69
C MET A 246 -15.69 -6.74 7.90
N GLY A 247 -16.38 -7.54 7.09
CA GLY A 247 -16.32 -8.99 7.11
C GLY A 247 -16.31 -9.58 5.71
N SER A 248 -16.16 -10.89 5.65
CA SER A 248 -16.34 -11.63 4.41
C SER A 248 -17.04 -12.98 4.64
N VAL A 249 -17.79 -13.43 3.64
CA VAL A 249 -18.48 -14.72 3.66
C VAL A 249 -18.18 -15.49 2.38
N SER A 250 -17.93 -16.79 2.51
CA SER A 250 -17.64 -17.66 1.37
C SER A 250 -18.93 -17.97 0.60
N LEU A 251 -18.87 -17.91 -0.72
CA LEU A 251 -19.98 -18.29 -1.60
C LEU A 251 -19.73 -19.71 -2.12
N GLY A 252 -20.37 -20.70 -1.50
CA GLY A 252 -20.17 -22.11 -1.83
C GLY A 252 -20.56 -22.48 -3.26
N SER A 253 -20.00 -23.59 -3.74
CA SER A 253 -20.32 -24.24 -5.02
C SER A 253 -20.19 -23.32 -6.25
N PRO A 254 -19.03 -22.67 -6.47
CA PRO A 254 -18.82 -21.91 -7.70
C PRO A 254 -18.91 -22.82 -8.95
N PRO A 255 -19.35 -22.28 -10.10
CA PRO A 255 -19.37 -23.02 -11.36
C PRO A 255 -17.99 -23.52 -11.78
N SER A 256 -17.97 -24.66 -12.48
CA SER A 256 -16.78 -25.23 -13.12
C SER A 256 -16.60 -24.79 -14.58
N ALA A 257 -17.41 -23.83 -15.05
CA ALA A 257 -17.40 -23.31 -16.42
C ALA A 257 -16.80 -21.90 -16.46
N ARG A 258 -16.28 -21.52 -17.64
CA ARG A 258 -15.69 -20.19 -17.91
C ARG A 258 -16.74 -19.09 -18.06
N ASN A 259 -17.95 -19.46 -18.45
CA ASN A 259 -19.12 -18.59 -18.43
C ASN A 259 -19.94 -18.85 -17.16
N TRP A 260 -20.28 -17.78 -16.45
CA TRP A 260 -21.02 -17.90 -15.19
C TRP A 260 -21.75 -16.60 -14.82
N THR A 261 -22.77 -16.73 -13.98
CA THR A 261 -23.42 -15.60 -13.32
C THR A 261 -23.44 -15.79 -11.81
N LEU A 262 -23.24 -14.70 -11.07
CA LEU A 262 -23.45 -14.62 -9.62
C LEU A 262 -24.56 -13.61 -9.36
N ALA A 263 -25.73 -14.08 -8.96
CA ALA A 263 -26.82 -13.25 -8.49
C ALA A 263 -26.72 -13.07 -6.97
N LEU A 264 -26.89 -11.86 -6.48
CA LEU A 264 -26.94 -11.46 -5.08
C LEU A 264 -28.24 -10.68 -4.85
N ALA A 265 -28.93 -10.95 -3.74
CA ALA A 265 -30.15 -10.22 -3.38
C ALA A 265 -30.26 -10.02 -1.87
N VAL A 266 -30.75 -8.85 -1.44
CA VAL A 266 -31.09 -8.60 -0.03
C VAL A 266 -32.45 -9.21 0.27
N THR A 267 -32.49 -10.11 1.26
CA THR A 267 -33.68 -10.89 1.62
C THR A 267 -34.29 -10.45 2.95
N ALA A 268 -33.51 -9.82 3.84
CA ALA A 268 -34.00 -9.16 5.05
C ALA A 268 -33.11 -7.97 5.42
N GLY A 269 -33.70 -6.97 6.07
CA GLY A 269 -32.99 -5.82 6.61
C GLY A 269 -32.29 -4.97 5.54
N THR A 270 -31.16 -4.39 5.93
CA THR A 270 -30.27 -3.60 5.06
C THR A 270 -28.91 -4.27 4.95
N ALA A 271 -28.35 -4.37 3.75
CA ALA A 271 -27.02 -4.90 3.51
C ALA A 271 -26.08 -3.83 2.95
N ARG A 272 -24.79 -3.94 3.26
CA ARG A 272 -23.73 -3.09 2.75
C ARG A 272 -22.58 -3.91 2.16
N ILE A 273 -22.46 -3.93 0.84
CA ILE A 273 -21.50 -4.79 0.13
C ILE A 273 -20.44 -3.97 -0.58
N ALA A 274 -19.19 -4.40 -0.49
CA ALA A 274 -18.05 -3.70 -1.11
C ALA A 274 -17.63 -4.35 -2.44
N GLY A 275 -17.66 -5.67 -2.52
CA GLY A 275 -17.24 -6.41 -3.71
C GLY A 275 -17.10 -7.89 -3.43
N VAL A 276 -16.56 -8.62 -4.40
CA VAL A 276 -16.29 -10.06 -4.29
C VAL A 276 -14.86 -10.35 -4.70
N THR A 277 -14.17 -11.20 -3.94
CA THR A 277 -12.89 -11.77 -4.37
C THR A 277 -13.13 -13.14 -4.97
N MET A 278 -12.49 -13.43 -6.10
CA MET A 278 -12.54 -14.75 -6.72
C MET A 278 -11.15 -15.12 -7.23
N SER A 279 -10.66 -16.28 -6.80
CA SER A 279 -9.42 -16.87 -7.31
C SER A 279 -9.70 -17.73 -8.54
N SER A 280 -8.67 -18.29 -9.17
CA SER A 280 -8.81 -19.41 -10.10
C SER A 280 -7.86 -20.55 -9.72
N ALA A 281 -8.12 -21.75 -10.24
CA ALA A 281 -7.18 -22.88 -10.11
C ALA A 281 -5.96 -22.75 -11.04
N ALA A 282 -5.97 -21.81 -11.99
CA ALA A 282 -4.84 -21.55 -12.88
C ALA A 282 -3.67 -20.88 -12.12
N ASP A 283 -2.45 -21.23 -12.51
CA ASP A 283 -1.26 -20.50 -12.10
C ASP A 283 -1.11 -19.21 -12.93
N GLY A 284 -0.34 -18.26 -12.40
CA GLY A 284 -0.08 -16.98 -13.05
C GLY A 284 -0.41 -15.75 -12.20
N VAL A 285 -0.79 -14.66 -12.86
CA VAL A 285 -1.06 -13.38 -12.19
C VAL A 285 -2.55 -13.15 -11.95
N THR A 286 -2.90 -12.76 -10.73
CA THR A 286 -4.23 -12.28 -10.35
C THR A 286 -4.14 -10.80 -10.04
N ILE A 287 -5.12 -10.01 -10.49
CA ILE A 287 -5.10 -8.55 -10.34
C ILE A 287 -6.34 -8.12 -9.58
N ASN A 288 -6.13 -7.35 -8.51
CA ASN A 288 -7.19 -6.76 -7.71
C ASN A 288 -7.20 -5.24 -7.98
N LYS A 289 -8.33 -4.72 -8.47
CA LYS A 289 -8.52 -3.26 -8.65
C LYS A 289 -9.10 -2.65 -7.38
N VAL A 290 -8.33 -1.79 -6.74
CA VAL A 290 -8.72 -1.05 -5.55
C VAL A 290 -8.54 0.44 -5.83
N GLY A 291 -9.29 0.93 -6.82
CA GLY A 291 -9.25 2.33 -7.27
C GLY A 291 -10.51 3.10 -6.89
N ASN A 292 -10.38 4.39 -6.59
CA ASN A 292 -11.51 5.30 -6.42
C ASN A 292 -11.24 6.67 -7.06
N ASN A 293 -12.09 7.01 -8.04
CA ASN A 293 -11.96 8.23 -8.81
C ASN A 293 -11.96 9.51 -7.93
N GLY A 294 -10.99 10.39 -8.16
CA GLY A 294 -10.91 11.69 -7.49
C GLY A 294 -10.29 11.66 -6.09
N THR A 295 -9.98 10.48 -5.55
CA THR A 295 -9.32 10.37 -4.24
C THR A 295 -7.89 10.87 -4.22
N ARG A 296 -7.48 11.31 -3.04
CA ARG A 296 -6.12 11.73 -2.66
C ARG A 296 -5.55 10.77 -1.66
N SER A 297 -4.24 10.83 -1.42
CA SER A 297 -3.58 10.03 -0.38
C SER A 297 -4.25 10.13 1.01
N ILE A 298 -4.77 11.31 1.38
CA ILE A 298 -5.43 11.51 2.67
C ILE A 298 -6.73 10.72 2.82
N ASP A 299 -7.48 10.52 1.73
CA ASP A 299 -8.78 9.84 1.81
C ASP A 299 -8.58 8.33 2.16
N TRP A 300 -7.46 7.75 1.71
CA TRP A 300 -7.02 6.40 2.07
C TRP A 300 -6.42 6.30 3.47
N SER A 301 -5.54 7.24 3.84
CA SER A 301 -4.90 7.23 5.16
C SER A 301 -5.82 7.68 6.30
N ALA A 302 -6.92 8.38 6.00
CA ALA A 302 -7.93 8.81 6.98
C ALA A 302 -9.13 7.86 7.07
N ALA A 303 -9.26 6.88 6.18
CA ALA A 303 -10.29 5.85 6.28
C ALA A 303 -10.25 5.16 7.66
N ASP A 304 -11.38 4.65 8.14
CA ASP A 304 -11.43 3.89 9.40
C ASP A 304 -10.40 2.75 9.33
N ALA A 305 -9.39 2.82 10.18
CA ALA A 305 -8.25 1.94 10.09
C ALA A 305 -8.64 0.47 10.31
N ALA A 306 -9.50 0.19 11.29
CA ALA A 306 -9.87 -1.19 11.63
C ALA A 306 -10.69 -1.82 10.49
N LYS A 307 -11.69 -1.09 9.99
CA LYS A 307 -12.55 -1.57 8.92
C LYS A 307 -11.81 -1.69 7.59
N TRP A 308 -11.00 -0.71 7.23
CA TRP A 308 -10.24 -0.77 5.98
C TRP A 308 -9.20 -1.90 6.01
N ILE A 309 -8.46 -2.07 7.10
CA ILE A 309 -7.52 -3.20 7.27
C ILE A 309 -8.26 -4.54 7.13
N ALA A 310 -9.41 -4.72 7.78
CA ALA A 310 -10.21 -5.94 7.66
C ALA A 310 -10.72 -6.20 6.23
N GLY A 311 -11.11 -5.13 5.52
CA GLY A 311 -11.50 -5.21 4.11
C GLY A 311 -10.33 -5.63 3.20
N ILE A 312 -9.16 -5.02 3.37
CA ILE A 312 -7.96 -5.37 2.60
C ILE A 312 -7.49 -6.79 2.92
N ALA A 313 -7.58 -7.24 4.17
CA ALA A 313 -7.18 -8.59 4.57
C ALA A 313 -7.96 -9.70 3.82
N ALA A 314 -9.17 -9.41 3.33
CA ALA A 314 -9.97 -10.32 2.52
C ALA A 314 -9.54 -10.39 1.04
N ILE A 315 -8.65 -9.50 0.58
CA ILE A 315 -8.10 -9.45 -0.78
C ILE A 315 -6.68 -10.03 -0.77
N PRO A 316 -6.42 -11.18 -1.38
CA PRO A 316 -5.06 -11.73 -1.48
C PRO A 316 -4.11 -10.72 -2.11
N THR A 317 -3.01 -10.40 -1.42
CA THR A 317 -2.04 -9.40 -1.89
C THR A 317 -0.62 -9.89 -1.64
N ASP A 318 0.11 -10.16 -2.71
CA ASP A 318 1.54 -10.47 -2.70
C ASP A 318 2.38 -9.24 -3.07
N LEU A 319 1.81 -8.36 -3.89
CA LEU A 319 2.36 -7.08 -4.29
C LEU A 319 1.26 -6.02 -4.19
N ALA A 320 1.51 -4.93 -3.45
CA ALA A 320 0.69 -3.74 -3.52
C ALA A 320 1.37 -2.68 -4.40
N VAL A 321 0.67 -2.20 -5.41
CA VAL A 321 1.10 -1.06 -6.23
C VAL A 321 0.22 0.13 -5.89
N ILE A 322 0.83 1.24 -5.46
CA ILE A 322 0.10 2.43 -5.02
C ILE A 322 0.37 3.57 -6.00
N LEU A 323 -0.64 3.99 -6.75
CA LEU A 323 -0.58 5.10 -7.70
C LEU A 323 -1.57 6.19 -7.26
N LEU A 324 -1.04 7.19 -6.56
CA LEU A 324 -1.76 8.35 -6.03
C LEU A 324 -0.89 9.60 -6.21
N GLY A 325 -1.49 10.78 -6.13
CA GLY A 325 -0.77 12.05 -6.13
C GLY A 325 -1.32 13.07 -7.12
N THR A 326 -2.02 12.63 -8.16
CA THR A 326 -2.59 13.54 -9.16
C THR A 326 -3.61 14.50 -8.53
N ASN A 327 -4.47 14.00 -7.62
CA ASN A 327 -5.43 14.84 -6.89
C ASN A 327 -4.81 15.53 -5.67
N ASP A 328 -3.76 14.96 -5.08
CA ASP A 328 -3.02 15.60 -3.99
C ASP A 328 -2.41 16.92 -4.45
N VAL A 329 -1.79 16.95 -5.63
CA VAL A 329 -1.26 18.19 -6.20
C VAL A 329 -2.38 19.16 -6.59
N ARG A 330 -3.48 18.66 -7.16
CA ARG A 330 -4.65 19.49 -7.50
C ARG A 330 -5.13 20.28 -6.28
N ASP A 331 -5.19 19.63 -5.13
CA ASP A 331 -5.71 20.20 -3.88
C ASP A 331 -4.59 20.77 -3.00
N ALA A 332 -3.40 21.02 -3.58
CA ALA A 332 -2.25 21.62 -2.92
C ALA A 332 -1.80 20.92 -1.61
N VAL A 333 -2.00 19.60 -1.52
CA VAL A 333 -1.48 18.78 -0.41
C VAL A 333 0.04 18.84 -0.44
N SER A 334 0.70 19.24 0.66
CA SER A 334 2.17 19.35 0.66
C SER A 334 2.85 18.00 0.37
N ALA A 335 4.03 18.01 -0.26
CA ALA A 335 4.80 16.80 -0.53
C ALA A 335 5.11 15.99 0.74
N ALA A 336 5.35 16.68 1.87
CA ALA A 336 5.57 16.04 3.17
C ALA A 336 4.31 15.34 3.69
N THR A 337 3.14 15.99 3.58
CA THR A 337 1.85 15.39 3.95
C THR A 337 1.53 14.18 3.07
N TYR A 338 1.74 14.29 1.76
CA TYR A 338 1.57 13.18 0.83
C TYR A 338 2.43 11.96 1.20
N ALA A 339 3.73 12.17 1.45
CA ALA A 339 4.64 11.08 1.85
C ALA A 339 4.22 10.46 3.20
N ALA A 340 3.74 11.27 4.15
CA ALA A 340 3.22 10.78 5.43
C ALA A 340 1.95 9.92 5.24
N ASN A 341 1.04 10.33 4.35
CA ASN A 341 -0.16 9.56 4.03
C ASN A 341 0.20 8.23 3.35
N LEU A 342 1.12 8.24 2.38
CA LEU A 342 1.61 7.00 1.76
C LEU A 342 2.24 6.05 2.78
N LYS A 343 3.05 6.56 3.70
CA LYS A 343 3.60 5.78 4.81
C LYS A 343 2.51 5.09 5.65
N GLU A 344 1.43 5.80 5.94
CA GLU A 344 0.30 5.24 6.69
C GLU A 344 -0.45 4.17 5.89
N ILE A 345 -0.66 4.38 4.59
CA ILE A 345 -1.27 3.39 3.69
C ILE A 345 -0.42 2.11 3.64
N VAL A 346 0.90 2.24 3.45
CA VAL A 346 1.84 1.12 3.46
C VAL A 346 1.77 0.35 4.77
N ARG A 347 1.76 1.06 5.92
CA ARG A 347 1.65 0.46 7.24
C ARG A 347 0.36 -0.37 7.36
N ARG A 348 -0.78 0.15 6.92
CA ARG A 348 -2.08 -0.53 7.00
C ARG A 348 -2.16 -1.75 6.09
N ILE A 349 -1.60 -1.69 4.88
CA ILE A 349 -1.53 -2.85 3.98
C ILE A 349 -0.72 -3.98 4.63
N ARG A 350 0.42 -3.65 5.25
CA ARG A 350 1.22 -4.64 5.98
C ARG A 350 0.52 -5.16 7.24
N LEU A 351 -0.36 -4.39 7.88
CA LEU A 351 -1.20 -4.91 8.96
C LEU A 351 -2.32 -5.84 8.46
N ALA A 352 -2.86 -5.59 7.27
CA ALA A 352 -3.84 -6.47 6.64
C ALA A 352 -3.21 -7.80 6.19
N HIS A 353 -1.94 -7.77 5.81
CA HIS A 353 -1.17 -8.94 5.38
C HIS A 353 0.18 -8.99 6.12
N PRO A 354 0.18 -9.33 7.42
CA PRO A 354 1.39 -9.32 8.23
C PRO A 354 2.37 -10.38 7.75
N ALA A 355 3.66 -10.03 7.81
CA ALA A 355 4.71 -11.02 7.68
C ALA A 355 4.58 -12.04 8.82
N THR A 356 4.72 -13.32 8.50
CA THR A 356 4.81 -14.41 9.47
C THR A 356 6.18 -15.07 9.31
N ALA A 357 6.52 -15.99 10.22
CA ALA A 357 7.79 -16.74 10.14
C ALA A 357 8.00 -17.44 8.78
N ASN A 358 6.92 -17.80 8.07
CA ASN A 358 6.96 -18.59 6.85
C ASN A 358 6.44 -17.85 5.60
N LEU A 359 5.88 -16.65 5.77
CA LEU A 359 5.31 -15.88 4.66
C LEU A 359 5.70 -14.40 4.83
N PRO A 360 6.57 -13.85 3.97
CA PRO A 360 6.81 -12.43 3.98
C PRO A 360 5.51 -11.67 3.66
N GLY A 361 5.38 -10.49 4.27
CA GLY A 361 4.33 -9.54 3.90
C GLY A 361 4.42 -9.15 2.42
N PRO A 362 3.46 -8.37 1.92
CA PRO A 362 3.46 -7.98 0.52
C PRO A 362 4.66 -7.10 0.19
N ASP A 363 5.22 -7.29 -1.01
CA ASP A 363 6.08 -6.29 -1.62
C ASP A 363 5.25 -5.02 -1.87
N ILE A 364 5.89 -3.86 -1.85
CA ILE A 364 5.23 -2.57 -2.08
C ILE A 364 5.96 -1.81 -3.19
N LEU A 365 5.23 -1.41 -4.21
CA LEU A 365 5.67 -0.47 -5.24
C LEU A 365 4.89 0.84 -5.11
N LEU A 366 5.58 1.92 -4.74
CA LEU A 366 5.03 3.27 -4.81
C LEU A 366 5.26 3.83 -6.22
N VAL A 367 4.20 4.27 -6.89
CA VAL A 367 4.28 4.88 -8.21
C VAL A 367 3.97 6.36 -8.08
N VAL A 368 4.95 7.20 -8.39
CA VAL A 368 4.75 8.66 -8.42
C VAL A 368 4.25 9.01 -9.84
N PRO A 369 3.04 9.58 -9.98
CA PRO A 369 2.41 9.77 -11.29
C PRO A 369 3.20 10.75 -12.19
N PRO A 370 2.97 10.70 -13.51
CA PRO A 370 3.54 11.66 -14.43
C PRO A 370 3.02 13.08 -14.16
N GLU A 371 3.79 14.07 -14.59
CA GLU A 371 3.26 15.42 -14.70
C GLU A 371 2.18 15.46 -15.79
N VAL A 372 1.08 16.16 -15.49
CA VAL A 372 -0.09 16.28 -16.37
C VAL A 372 -0.33 17.74 -16.74
N TYR A 373 -1.09 17.95 -17.82
CA TYR A 373 -1.53 19.28 -18.21
C TYR A 373 -2.77 19.66 -17.41
N ARG A 374 -2.81 20.90 -16.90
CA ARG A 374 -4.04 21.50 -16.37
C ARG A 374 -4.14 22.94 -16.84
N THR A 375 -5.38 23.39 -17.04
CA THR A 375 -5.69 24.79 -17.37
C THR A 375 -5.25 25.76 -16.27
N THR A 376 -5.20 25.30 -15.02
CA THR A 376 -4.80 26.10 -13.84
C THR A 376 -3.29 26.12 -13.57
N GLY A 377 -2.46 25.49 -14.41
CA GLY A 377 -1.00 25.48 -14.27
C GLY A 377 -0.40 24.09 -14.10
N ARG A 378 0.93 24.01 -14.12
CA ARG A 378 1.67 22.75 -14.08
C ARG A 378 1.49 22.05 -12.74
N THR A 379 1.47 20.73 -12.76
CA THR A 379 1.43 19.84 -11.59
C THR A 379 2.84 19.31 -11.34
N PRO A 380 3.74 20.01 -10.62
CA PRO A 380 5.12 19.58 -10.46
C PRO A 380 5.19 18.37 -9.53
N MET A 381 5.52 17.20 -10.07
CA MET A 381 5.55 15.95 -9.30
C MET A 381 6.92 15.67 -8.65
N LYS A 382 7.98 16.34 -9.09
CA LYS A 382 9.34 16.16 -8.54
C LYS A 382 9.45 16.38 -7.02
N PRO A 383 8.81 17.39 -6.40
CA PRO A 383 8.84 17.53 -4.94
C PRO A 383 8.22 16.33 -4.20
N TYR A 384 7.17 15.73 -4.77
CA TYR A 384 6.50 14.55 -4.21
C TYR A 384 7.38 13.32 -4.34
N LEU A 385 8.03 13.14 -5.50
CA LEU A 385 9.05 12.09 -5.70
C LEU A 385 10.17 12.20 -4.66
N ALA A 386 10.74 13.39 -4.49
CA ALA A 386 11.78 13.66 -3.50
C ALA A 386 11.35 13.25 -2.08
N ALA A 387 10.12 13.61 -1.68
CA ALA A 387 9.58 13.26 -0.37
C ALA A 387 9.35 11.73 -0.21
N VAL A 388 8.90 11.04 -1.26
CA VAL A 388 8.76 9.58 -1.24
C VAL A 388 10.12 8.90 -1.11
N LEU A 389 11.10 9.30 -1.93
CA LEU A 389 12.45 8.73 -1.92
C LEU A 389 13.16 8.90 -0.57
N ALA A 390 12.93 10.01 0.13
CA ALA A 390 13.47 10.26 1.46
C ALA A 390 13.01 9.23 2.52
N SER A 391 11.92 8.50 2.27
CA SER A 391 11.39 7.48 3.19
C SER A 391 11.42 6.06 2.64
N ALA A 392 11.75 5.85 1.37
CA ALA A 392 11.61 4.57 0.69
C ALA A 392 12.44 3.44 1.32
N ASP A 393 13.69 3.73 1.72
CA ASP A 393 14.56 2.73 2.36
C ASP A 393 14.05 2.33 3.75
N ALA A 394 13.65 3.30 4.57
CA ALA A 394 13.10 3.04 5.90
C ALA A 394 11.76 2.29 5.84
N LEU A 395 11.02 2.43 4.74
CA LEU A 395 9.79 1.70 4.50
C LEU A 395 10.02 0.35 3.82
N ASP A 396 11.22 -0.01 3.38
CA ASP A 396 11.49 -1.23 2.60
C ASP A 396 10.54 -1.35 1.39
N VAL A 397 10.51 -0.31 0.53
CA VAL A 397 9.64 -0.26 -0.65
C VAL A 397 10.44 0.04 -1.92
N ALA A 398 9.91 -0.40 -3.07
CA ALA A 398 10.36 0.07 -4.37
C ALA A 398 9.60 1.34 -4.78
N VAL A 399 10.22 2.17 -5.62
CA VAL A 399 9.56 3.36 -6.20
C VAL A 399 9.71 3.35 -7.71
N LEU A 400 8.61 3.62 -8.42
CA LEU A 400 8.58 3.91 -9.86
C LEU A 400 8.30 5.40 -10.06
N ASP A 401 9.25 6.09 -10.67
CA ASP A 401 9.17 7.47 -11.08
C ASP A 401 8.57 7.57 -12.50
N LEU A 402 7.33 8.07 -12.57
CA LEU A 402 6.71 8.44 -13.84
C LEU A 402 6.76 9.95 -14.13
N THR A 403 7.32 10.78 -13.24
CA THR A 403 7.22 12.24 -13.29
C THR A 403 7.62 12.82 -14.65
N GLU A 404 8.69 12.30 -15.27
CA GLU A 404 9.15 12.70 -16.60
C GLU A 404 8.85 11.68 -17.71
N SER A 405 8.16 10.57 -17.41
CA SER A 405 7.94 9.48 -18.36
C SER A 405 7.16 9.90 -19.61
N LEU A 406 6.35 10.94 -19.51
CA LEU A 406 5.56 11.50 -20.62
C LEU A 406 6.16 12.79 -21.18
N GLY A 407 7.31 13.26 -20.67
CA GLY A 407 7.91 14.58 -20.95
C GLY A 407 6.96 15.76 -20.69
N ASP A 408 7.09 16.85 -21.46
CA ASP A 408 6.29 18.07 -21.23
C ASP A 408 4.83 17.89 -21.70
N PRO A 409 3.85 17.82 -20.76
CA PRO A 409 2.45 17.60 -21.12
C PRO A 409 1.84 18.76 -21.90
N TYR A 410 2.41 19.97 -21.85
CA TYR A 410 1.92 21.12 -22.62
C TYR A 410 2.19 20.97 -24.12
N THR A 411 3.22 20.20 -24.49
CA THR A 411 3.61 19.92 -25.88
C THR A 411 3.03 18.61 -26.43
N ARG A 412 2.42 17.79 -25.56
CA ARG A 412 1.94 16.42 -25.86
C ARG A 412 0.49 16.24 -25.44
N ARG A 413 -0.34 17.28 -25.63
CA ARG A 413 -1.75 17.28 -25.19
C ARG A 413 -2.56 16.17 -25.83
N ASP A 414 -2.22 15.79 -27.06
CA ASP A 414 -2.80 14.69 -27.81
C ASP A 414 -2.55 13.31 -27.18
N TRP A 415 -1.64 13.21 -26.19
CA TRP A 415 -1.44 11.97 -25.45
C TRP A 415 -2.36 11.82 -24.25
N PHE A 416 -3.07 12.88 -23.90
CA PHE A 416 -4.03 12.94 -22.80
C PHE A 416 -5.46 13.02 -23.34
N ASP A 417 -6.42 12.63 -22.52
CA ASP A 417 -7.84 12.90 -22.78
C ASP A 417 -8.07 14.42 -22.79
N THR A 418 -9.26 14.82 -23.22
CA THR A 418 -9.73 16.21 -23.32
C THR A 418 -9.59 17.01 -22.03
N ASP A 419 -9.51 16.36 -20.86
CA ASP A 419 -9.28 17.00 -19.57
C ASP A 419 -7.81 17.33 -19.27
N GLY A 420 -6.87 16.85 -20.08
CA GLY A 420 -5.43 17.07 -19.91
C GLY A 420 -4.77 16.28 -18.77
N VAL A 421 -5.54 15.52 -18.00
CA VAL A 421 -5.11 14.80 -16.81
C VAL A 421 -4.96 13.33 -17.11
N HIS A 422 -6.00 12.70 -17.65
CA HIS A 422 -5.99 11.26 -17.90
C HIS A 422 -5.32 10.93 -19.23
N THR A 423 -4.74 9.74 -19.34
CA THR A 423 -4.04 9.36 -20.58
C THR A 423 -4.96 8.74 -21.60
N GLN A 424 -4.69 9.03 -22.87
CA GLN A 424 -5.26 8.23 -23.94
C GLN A 424 -4.64 6.82 -23.92
N PRO A 425 -5.46 5.76 -24.03
CA PRO A 425 -4.98 4.37 -23.97
C PRO A 425 -3.95 4.01 -25.06
N ALA A 426 -4.05 4.64 -26.23
CA ALA A 426 -3.22 4.34 -27.40
C ALA A 426 -1.84 5.02 -27.38
N THR A 427 -1.63 6.01 -26.51
CA THR A 427 -0.41 6.84 -26.49
C THR A 427 0.25 6.79 -25.10
N ALA A 428 0.03 7.77 -24.23
CA ALA A 428 0.64 7.81 -22.90
C ALA A 428 0.26 6.59 -22.04
N GLY A 429 -0.94 6.03 -22.25
CA GLY A 429 -1.37 4.79 -21.61
C GLY A 429 -0.43 3.60 -21.89
N GLN A 430 0.07 3.48 -23.13
CA GLN A 430 1.04 2.45 -23.53
C GLN A 430 2.39 2.64 -22.81
N ILE A 431 2.84 3.90 -22.68
CA ILE A 431 4.10 4.22 -22.03
C ILE A 431 4.04 3.82 -20.55
N ILE A 432 2.97 4.22 -19.85
CA ILE A 432 2.79 3.90 -18.43
C ILE A 432 2.68 2.39 -18.23
N ALA A 433 1.85 1.71 -19.03
CA ALA A 433 1.72 0.26 -18.98
C ALA A 433 3.08 -0.43 -19.14
N ARG A 434 3.88 -0.01 -20.13
CA ARG A 434 5.22 -0.57 -20.37
C ARG A 434 6.17 -0.30 -19.20
N ARG A 435 6.14 0.89 -18.59
CA ARG A 435 7.00 1.24 -17.45
C ARG A 435 6.66 0.42 -16.21
N VAL A 436 5.37 0.29 -15.90
CA VAL A 436 4.90 -0.56 -14.80
C VAL A 436 5.32 -2.01 -15.05
N VAL A 437 4.96 -2.59 -16.20
CA VAL A 437 5.32 -3.98 -16.52
C VAL A 437 6.84 -4.20 -16.46
N LYS A 438 7.64 -3.30 -17.05
CA LYS A 438 9.10 -3.42 -16.99
C LYS A 438 9.62 -3.41 -15.56
N THR A 439 9.04 -2.59 -14.68
CA THR A 439 9.46 -2.50 -13.28
C THR A 439 9.12 -3.76 -12.49
N LEU A 440 7.94 -4.33 -12.74
CA LEU A 440 7.49 -5.57 -12.08
C LEU A 440 8.25 -6.81 -12.56
N THR A 441 8.89 -6.74 -13.72
CA THR A 441 9.54 -7.89 -14.39
C THR A 441 11.04 -7.72 -14.54
N ALA A 442 11.62 -6.76 -13.82
CA ALA A 442 13.03 -6.39 -13.89
C ALA A 442 13.95 -7.38 -13.16
#